data_AF-A0A439L2I6-F1
#
_entry.id   AF-A0A439L2I6-F1
#
_cell.length_a   1.000
_cell.length_b   1.000
_cell.length_c   1.000
_cell.angle_alpha   90.00
_cell.angle_beta   90.00
_cell.angle_gamma   90.00
#
_symmetry.space_group_name_H-M   'P 1'
#
loop_
_entity.id
_entity.type
_entity.pdbx_description
1 polymer ?
#
loop_
_entity_poly.entity_id
_entity_poly.type
_entity_poly.pdbx_seq_one_letter_code
_entity_poly.pdbx_strand_id
1 'polypeptide(L)'
;MVADLVTQQQTITAADLDAIMQIGNSTLQPYNRSTPEIIITAIQVTDEPTPKVLVVWSRKMVGSAFSAATAKNSITTVPPALEIKGTFLIRVESNLAYQPIITWSVDSEKRLGLSSAFDSISMGETYYLRPRRSPTIPCSTC
;
A
#
# COMPACT_ATOMS: atom_id res chain seq x y z
N MET A 1 -2.17 -4.31 -8.64
CA MET A 1 -1.04 -4.16 -9.60
C MET A 1 0.31 -3.98 -8.91
N VAL A 2 0.47 -3.00 -7.99
CA VAL A 2 1.75 -2.72 -7.30
C VAL A 2 2.38 -3.96 -6.65
N ALA A 3 1.59 -4.72 -5.87
CA ALA A 3 2.08 -5.95 -5.21
C ALA A 3 2.64 -6.96 -6.22
N ASP A 4 1.99 -7.09 -7.38
CA ASP A 4 2.39 -8.03 -8.41
C ASP A 4 3.76 -7.67 -8.99
N LEU A 5 3.95 -6.41 -9.41
CA LEU A 5 5.22 -5.90 -9.94
C LEU A 5 6.37 -6.06 -8.95
N VAL A 6 6.11 -5.83 -7.65
CA VAL A 6 7.10 -6.04 -6.59
C VAL A 6 7.45 -7.53 -6.46
N THR A 7 6.44 -8.42 -6.40
CA THR A 7 6.69 -9.87 -6.19
C THR A 7 7.41 -10.57 -7.34
N GLN A 8 7.47 -9.94 -8.50
CA GLN A 8 8.23 -10.42 -9.65
C GLN A 8 9.72 -10.07 -9.58
N GLN A 9 10.14 -9.18 -8.68
CA GLN A 9 11.55 -8.81 -8.49
C GLN A 9 12.28 -9.85 -7.65
N GLN A 10 13.58 -10.03 -7.92
CA GLN A 10 14.46 -10.87 -7.09
C GLN A 10 15.17 -10.06 -6.01
N THR A 11 15.49 -8.81 -6.32
CA THR A 11 16.01 -7.78 -5.42
C THR A 11 15.36 -6.46 -5.79
N ILE A 12 15.37 -5.47 -4.89
CA ILE A 12 14.73 -4.18 -5.17
C ILE A 12 15.51 -3.02 -4.56
N THR A 13 15.32 -1.82 -5.10
CA THR A 13 15.81 -0.57 -4.51
C THR A 13 14.65 0.35 -4.13
N ALA A 14 14.95 1.40 -3.36
CA ALA A 14 14.01 2.47 -3.07
C ALA A 14 13.48 3.14 -4.34
N ALA A 15 14.35 3.34 -5.35
CA ALA A 15 13.97 3.95 -6.62
C ALA A 15 13.03 3.05 -7.44
N ASP A 16 13.26 1.73 -7.45
CA ASP A 16 12.37 0.78 -8.13
C ASP A 16 10.96 0.79 -7.49
N LEU A 17 10.91 0.82 -6.15
CA LEU A 17 9.65 0.93 -5.42
C LEU A 17 8.92 2.23 -5.73
N ASP A 18 9.64 3.36 -5.84
CA ASP A 18 9.06 4.64 -6.24
C ASP A 18 8.46 4.57 -7.64
N ALA A 19 9.19 4.02 -8.60
CA ALA A 19 8.72 3.85 -9.97
C ALA A 19 7.48 2.96 -10.03
N ILE A 20 7.46 1.84 -9.28
CA ILE A 20 6.29 0.95 -9.21
C ILE A 20 5.09 1.66 -8.58
N MET A 21 5.29 2.44 -7.51
CA MET A 21 4.20 3.23 -6.90
C MET A 21 3.69 4.33 -7.84
N GLN A 22 4.56 4.95 -8.65
CA GLN A 22 4.15 5.89 -9.70
C GLN A 22 3.31 5.22 -10.79
N ILE A 23 3.67 4.01 -11.21
CA ILE A 23 2.86 3.19 -12.12
C ILE A 23 1.50 2.85 -11.47
N GLY A 24 1.48 2.53 -10.17
CA GLY A 24 0.23 2.36 -9.41
C GLY A 24 -0.64 3.63 -9.42
N ASN A 25 -0.03 4.78 -9.15
CA ASN A 25 -0.70 6.07 -9.14
C ASN A 25 -1.27 6.45 -10.51
N SER A 26 -0.58 6.15 -11.61
CA SER A 26 -1.10 6.46 -12.96
C SER A 26 -2.37 5.68 -13.30
N THR A 27 -2.55 4.47 -12.74
CA THR A 27 -3.81 3.72 -12.92
C THR A 27 -5.00 4.31 -12.18
N LEU A 28 -4.76 5.23 -11.24
CA LEU A 28 -5.81 5.99 -10.55
C LEU A 28 -6.17 7.28 -11.31
N GLN A 29 -5.57 7.56 -12.47
CA GLN A 29 -6.05 8.67 -13.30
C GLN A 29 -7.46 8.37 -13.84
N PRO A 30 -8.35 9.38 -13.94
CA PRO A 30 -8.09 10.81 -13.77
C PRO A 30 -8.46 11.37 -12.37
N TYR A 31 -8.33 10.61 -11.28
CA TYR A 31 -8.70 11.05 -9.92
C TYR A 31 -7.73 12.10 -9.30
N ASN A 32 -7.48 13.20 -10.01
CA ASN A 32 -6.54 14.27 -9.63
C ASN A 32 -6.99 15.13 -8.43
N ARG A 33 -8.26 15.05 -8.02
CA ARG A 33 -8.80 15.71 -6.83
C ARG A 33 -8.50 14.95 -5.53
N SER A 34 -7.96 13.74 -5.65
CA SER A 34 -7.68 12.86 -4.53
C SER A 34 -6.19 12.56 -4.46
N THR A 35 -5.69 12.42 -3.22
CA THR A 35 -4.29 12.07 -2.96
C THR A 35 -4.22 10.60 -2.59
N PRO A 36 -3.72 9.72 -3.47
CA PRO A 36 -3.54 8.32 -3.12
C PRO A 36 -2.40 8.14 -2.13
N GLU A 37 -2.56 7.16 -1.26
CA GLU A 37 -1.51 6.62 -0.42
C GLU A 37 -1.28 5.15 -0.79
N ILE A 38 -0.02 4.79 -1.03
CA ILE A 38 0.39 3.41 -1.28
C ILE A 38 1.51 3.07 -0.30
N ILE A 39 1.35 1.99 0.45
CA ILE A 39 2.35 1.48 1.39
C ILE A 39 2.73 0.07 0.96
N ILE A 40 4.02 -0.17 0.76
CA ILE A 40 4.58 -1.48 0.44
C ILE A 40 5.42 -1.92 1.63
N THR A 41 5.13 -3.09 2.17
CA THR A 41 5.85 -3.67 3.30
C THR A 41 6.28 -5.09 2.96
N ALA A 42 7.58 -5.36 3.03
CA ALA A 42 8.07 -6.73 3.07
C ALA A 42 8.04 -7.26 4.49
N ILE A 43 7.47 -8.44 4.65
CA ILE A 43 7.21 -9.07 5.93
C ILE A 43 7.84 -10.46 5.91
N GLN A 44 8.53 -10.81 6.99
CA GLN A 44 9.01 -12.15 7.27
C GLN A 44 8.27 -12.70 8.49
N VAL A 45 7.68 -13.89 8.34
CA VAL A 45 7.23 -14.70 9.48
C VAL A 45 8.41 -15.58 9.90
N THR A 46 8.92 -15.41 11.12
CA THR A 46 10.07 -16.18 11.60
C THR A 46 9.75 -17.66 11.74
N ASP A 47 10.78 -18.50 11.77
CA ASP A 47 10.65 -19.97 11.84
C ASP A 47 10.87 -20.54 13.26
N GLU A 48 10.78 -19.68 14.28
CA GLU A 48 10.92 -20.11 15.68
C GLU A 48 9.64 -20.82 16.19
N PRO A 49 9.67 -21.51 17.35
CA PRO A 49 8.50 -22.21 17.89
C PRO A 49 7.26 -21.33 18.04
N THR A 50 7.46 -20.07 18.41
CA THR A 50 6.43 -19.02 18.42
C THR A 50 6.79 -17.96 17.37
N PRO A 51 6.26 -18.06 16.13
CA PRO A 51 6.66 -17.18 15.05
C PRO A 51 6.39 -15.72 15.38
N LYS A 52 7.29 -14.86 14.92
CA LYS A 52 7.16 -13.41 14.96
C LYS A 52 6.94 -12.92 13.53
N VAL A 53 6.08 -11.92 13.38
CA VAL A 53 5.83 -11.27 12.11
C VAL A 53 6.61 -9.96 12.09
N LEU A 54 7.68 -9.91 11.30
CA LEU A 54 8.65 -8.82 11.29
C LEU A 54 8.66 -8.07 9.96
N VAL A 55 8.78 -6.75 10.03
CA VAL A 55 9.01 -5.91 8.85
C VAL A 55 10.48 -6.02 8.41
N VAL A 56 10.71 -6.41 7.16
CA VAL A 56 12.05 -6.53 6.56
C VAL A 56 12.49 -5.20 5.96
N TRP A 57 11.60 -4.56 5.22
CA TRP A 57 11.71 -3.19 4.73
C TRP A 57 10.31 -2.67 4.42
N SER A 58 10.18 -1.36 4.33
CA SER A 58 8.94 -0.74 3.92
C SER A 58 9.18 0.57 3.19
N ARG A 59 8.22 0.95 2.36
CA ARG A 59 8.23 2.23 1.66
C ARG A 59 6.81 2.68 1.40
N LYS A 60 6.58 3.99 1.47
CA LYS A 60 5.28 4.59 1.17
C LYS A 60 5.38 5.76 0.21
N MET A 61 4.29 5.97 -0.50
CA MET A 61 3.99 7.14 -1.31
C MET A 61 2.72 7.79 -0.78
N VAL A 62 2.74 9.12 -0.62
CA VAL A 62 1.54 9.94 -0.39
C VAL A 62 1.53 11.03 -1.45
N GLY A 63 0.58 10.94 -2.40
CA GLY A 63 0.61 11.76 -3.61
C GLY A 63 1.87 11.50 -4.42
N SER A 64 2.78 12.47 -4.50
CA SER A 64 4.08 12.34 -5.19
C SER A 64 5.28 12.24 -4.23
N ALA A 65 5.05 12.25 -2.92
CA ALA A 65 6.11 12.22 -1.92
C ALA A 65 6.39 10.79 -1.46
N PHE A 66 7.67 10.43 -1.35
CA PHE A 66 8.13 9.10 -0.97
C PHE A 66 8.86 9.12 0.36
N SER A 67 8.65 8.10 1.19
CA SER A 67 9.32 7.97 2.48
C SER A 67 9.35 6.51 2.95
N ALA A 68 10.10 6.22 4.00
CA ALA A 68 9.96 4.97 4.73
C ALA A 68 8.59 4.90 5.42
N ALA A 69 8.03 3.71 5.55
CA ALA A 69 6.79 3.49 6.30
C ALA A 69 7.12 2.91 7.70
N THR A 70 6.75 1.66 7.96
CA THR A 70 7.09 0.99 9.22
C THR A 70 8.59 0.65 9.30
N ALA A 71 9.21 0.92 10.43
CA ALA A 71 10.64 0.70 10.64
C ALA A 71 11.02 -0.79 10.47
N LYS A 72 12.22 -1.03 9.94
CA LYS A 72 12.81 -2.37 9.85
C LYS A 72 12.89 -3.06 11.21
N ASN A 73 12.69 -4.37 11.24
CA ASN A 73 12.65 -5.24 12.41
C ASN A 73 11.55 -4.92 13.44
N SER A 74 10.61 -4.03 13.11
CA SER A 74 9.42 -3.84 13.94
C SER A 74 8.47 -5.04 13.81
N ILE A 75 7.73 -5.30 14.89
CA ILE A 75 6.65 -6.29 14.89
C ILE A 75 5.46 -5.72 14.14
N THR A 76 4.86 -6.52 13.26
CA THR A 76 3.60 -6.20 12.57
C THR A 76 2.65 -7.39 12.67
N THR A 77 1.52 -7.33 11.98
CA THR A 77 0.53 -8.39 11.92
C THR A 77 0.23 -8.76 10.46
N VAL A 78 -0.23 -9.99 10.28
CA VAL A 78 -0.83 -10.49 9.04
C VAL A 78 -2.13 -11.22 9.40
N PRO A 79 -3.05 -11.43 8.45
CA PRO A 79 -4.20 -12.29 8.68
C PRO A 79 -3.75 -13.67 9.23
N PRO A 80 -4.45 -14.25 10.22
CA PRO A 80 -4.02 -15.49 10.87
C PRO A 80 -3.76 -16.65 9.90
N ALA A 81 -4.53 -16.74 8.81
CA ALA A 81 -4.35 -17.74 7.76
C ALA A 81 -3.02 -17.60 6.98
N LEU A 82 -2.37 -16.44 7.05
CA LEU A 82 -1.10 -16.14 6.40
C LEU A 82 0.09 -16.20 7.37
N GLU A 83 -0.14 -16.42 8.67
CA GLU A 83 0.90 -16.53 9.70
C GLU A 83 1.56 -17.93 9.67
N ILE A 84 2.11 -18.27 8.51
CA ILE A 84 2.77 -19.54 8.26
C ILE A 84 4.28 -19.35 8.48
N LYS A 85 4.87 -20.18 9.34
CA LYS A 85 6.30 -20.12 9.69
C LYS A 85 7.20 -20.11 8.47
N GLY A 86 8.27 -19.31 8.53
CA GLY A 86 9.27 -19.21 7.48
C GLY A 86 8.79 -18.54 6.19
N THR A 87 7.57 -18.02 6.13
CA THR A 87 7.05 -17.37 4.91
C THR A 87 7.47 -15.91 4.80
N PHE A 88 7.64 -15.47 3.56
CA PHE A 88 7.87 -14.08 3.20
C PHE A 88 6.68 -13.54 2.41
N LEU A 89 6.21 -12.36 2.77
CA LEU A 89 5.04 -11.73 2.20
C LEU A 89 5.35 -10.29 1.80
N ILE A 90 4.79 -9.87 0.68
CA ILE A 90 4.67 -8.46 0.31
C ILE A 90 3.24 -8.04 0.64
N ARG A 91 3.09 -7.15 1.61
CA ARG A 91 1.85 -6.45 1.90
C ARG A 91 1.84 -5.14 1.13
N VAL A 92 0.78 -4.90 0.35
CA VAL A 92 0.52 -3.59 -0.24
C VAL A 92 -0.80 -3.08 0.25
N GLU A 93 -0.79 -1.89 0.82
CA GLU A 93 -1.96 -1.14 1.24
C GLU A 93 -2.11 0.04 0.28
N SER A 94 -3.31 0.21 -0.28
CA SER A 94 -3.64 1.31 -1.18
C SER A 94 -4.89 1.99 -0.67
N ASN A 95 -4.79 3.29 -0.40
CA ASN A 95 -5.89 4.10 0.10
C ASN A 95 -6.10 5.32 -0.80
N LEU A 96 -7.36 5.67 -1.03
CA LEU A 96 -7.77 6.83 -1.79
C LEU A 96 -8.99 7.45 -1.10
N ALA A 97 -8.82 8.66 -0.56
CA ALA A 97 -9.94 9.50 -0.16
C ALA A 97 -10.55 10.13 -1.42
N TYR A 98 -11.44 9.38 -2.08
CA TYR A 98 -12.04 9.78 -3.34
C TYR A 98 -12.98 10.97 -3.16
N GLN A 99 -12.75 12.02 -3.94
CA GLN A 99 -13.60 13.21 -3.99
C GLN A 99 -14.42 13.19 -5.28
N PRO A 100 -15.72 12.84 -5.22
CA PRO A 100 -16.56 12.84 -6.41
C PRO A 100 -16.66 14.23 -7.04
N ILE A 101 -16.74 14.28 -8.37
CA ILE A 101 -17.19 15.47 -9.08
C ILE A 101 -18.70 15.46 -8.99
N ILE A 102 -19.24 16.27 -8.09
CA ILE A 102 -20.68 16.43 -7.99
C ILE A 102 -21.03 17.81 -8.57
N THR A 103 -21.82 17.81 -9.65
CA THR A 103 -22.11 18.99 -10.49
C THR A 103 -23.27 19.85 -10.01
N TRP A 104 -23.85 19.55 -8.86
CA TRP A 104 -24.84 20.40 -8.20
C TRP A 104 -24.23 21.73 -7.72
N SER A 105 -25.01 22.82 -7.80
CA SER A 105 -24.59 24.10 -7.24
C SER A 105 -24.45 23.99 -5.72
N VAL A 106 -23.46 24.65 -5.14
CA VAL A 106 -23.26 24.78 -3.68
C VAL A 106 -24.52 25.22 -2.91
N ASP A 107 -25.44 25.94 -3.56
CA ASP A 107 -26.75 26.30 -3.01
C ASP A 107 -27.72 25.12 -2.88
N SER A 108 -27.61 24.12 -3.74
CA SER A 108 -28.44 22.91 -3.74
C SER A 108 -28.00 21.91 -2.68
N GLU A 109 -26.69 21.79 -2.43
CA GLU A 109 -26.09 20.98 -1.36
C GLU A 109 -26.56 21.39 0.03
N LYS A 110 -26.49 22.70 0.33
CA LYS A 110 -26.92 23.26 1.61
C LYS A 110 -28.43 23.10 1.84
N ARG A 111 -29.24 23.26 0.79
CA ARG A 111 -30.71 23.15 0.88
C ARG A 111 -31.18 21.73 1.17
N LEU A 112 -30.43 20.71 0.76
CA LEU A 112 -30.79 19.30 0.97
C LEU A 112 -30.14 18.70 2.23
N GLY A 113 -29.23 19.42 2.90
CA GLY A 113 -28.53 18.91 4.09
C GLY A 113 -27.57 17.76 3.78
N LEU A 114 -27.18 17.60 2.51
CA LEU A 114 -26.36 16.48 2.02
C LEU A 114 -24.86 16.82 1.90
N SER A 115 -24.45 18.05 2.23
CA SER A 115 -23.10 18.55 1.94
C SER A 115 -21.98 17.73 2.58
N SER A 116 -22.17 17.13 3.77
CA SER A 116 -21.12 16.36 4.45
C SER A 116 -21.05 14.88 4.07
N ALA A 117 -22.10 14.33 3.43
CA ALA A 117 -22.19 12.90 3.17
C ALA A 117 -21.38 12.45 1.94
N PHE A 118 -20.99 13.39 1.06
CA PHE A 118 -20.29 13.10 -0.20
C PHE A 118 -18.96 13.86 -0.38
N ASP A 119 -18.47 14.52 0.67
CA ASP A 119 -17.21 15.28 0.64
C ASP A 119 -15.97 14.38 0.41
N SER A 120 -16.02 13.12 0.89
CA SER A 120 -15.00 12.12 0.57
C SER A 120 -15.51 10.69 0.80
N ILE A 121 -15.17 9.78 -0.12
CA ILE A 121 -15.42 8.33 0.00
C ILE A 121 -14.07 7.66 0.22
N SER A 122 -13.86 7.04 1.38
CA SER A 122 -12.64 6.29 1.65
C SER A 122 -12.69 4.96 0.91
N MET A 123 -11.82 4.80 -0.08
CA MET A 123 -11.61 3.53 -0.79
C MET A 123 -10.24 3.00 -0.41
N GLY A 124 -10.19 1.76 0.06
CA GLY A 124 -8.96 1.15 0.52
C GLY A 124 -8.93 -0.33 0.19
N GLU A 125 -7.75 -0.83 -0.11
CA GLU A 125 -7.53 -2.25 -0.32
C GLU A 125 -6.15 -2.69 0.20
N THR A 126 -6.10 -3.88 0.77
CA THR A 126 -4.86 -4.50 1.24
C THR A 126 -4.67 -5.85 0.56
N TYR A 127 -3.50 -6.03 -0.05
CA TYR A 127 -3.11 -7.26 -0.72
C TYR A 127 -1.91 -7.89 -0.02
N TYR A 128 -1.88 -9.22 0.01
CA TYR A 128 -0.73 -10.01 0.45
C TYR A 128 -0.34 -10.98 -0.65
N LEU A 129 0.88 -10.88 -1.13
CA LEU A 129 1.42 -11.78 -2.14
C LEU A 129 2.76 -12.36 -1.70
N ARG A 130 3.03 -13.59 -2.11
CA ARG A 130 4.35 -14.20 -1.97
C ARG A 130 5.24 -13.81 -3.15
N PRO A 131 6.55 -13.62 -2.94
CA PRO A 131 7.51 -13.50 -4.04
C PRO A 131 7.38 -14.68 -5.03
N ARG A 132 7.50 -14.37 -6.34
CA ARG A 132 7.31 -15.35 -7.43
C ARG A 132 8.60 -15.90 -8.01
N ARG A 133 9.72 -15.17 -7.86
CA ARG A 133 11.01 -15.52 -8.49
C ARG A 133 12.13 -15.84 -7.50
N SER A 134 11.87 -15.68 -6.21
CA SER A 134 12.84 -15.87 -5.12
C SER A 134 12.07 -16.20 -3.82
N PRO A 135 12.72 -16.75 -2.78
CA PRO A 135 12.08 -16.96 -1.48
C PRO A 135 11.87 -15.64 -0.71
N THR A 136 12.74 -14.65 -0.93
CA THR A 136 12.69 -13.33 -0.31
C THR A 136 13.07 -12.25 -1.32
N ILE A 137 12.72 -11.00 -1.04
CA ILE A 137 13.09 -9.85 -1.87
C ILE A 137 13.83 -8.87 -0.97
N PRO A 138 15.18 -8.88 -0.94
CA PRO A 138 15.93 -7.89 -0.18
C PRO A 138 15.84 -6.52 -0.85
N CYS A 139 15.79 -5.46 -0.04
CA CYS A 139 15.99 -4.10 -0.52
C CYS A 139 17.38 -3.59 -0.10
N SER A 140 18.18 -3.12 -1.07
CA SER A 140 19.56 -2.67 -0.82
C SER A 140 19.67 -1.21 -0.36
N THR A 141 18.66 -0.40 -0.64
CA THR A 141 18.62 1.04 -0.30
C THR A 141 17.36 1.42 0.48
N CYS A 142 16.76 0.43 1.14
CA CYS A 142 15.71 0.57 2.16
C CYS A 142 16.30 0.03 3.48
#